data_AF-A0A4Y7U344-F1
#
_entry.id   AF-A0A4Y7U344-F1
#
_cell.length_a   1.000
_cell.length_b   1.000
_cell.length_c   1.000
_cell.angle_alpha   90.00
_cell.angle_beta   90.00
_cell.angle_gamma   90.00
#
_symmetry.space_group_name_H-M   'P 1'
#
loop_
_entity.id
_entity.type
_entity.pdbx_description
1 polymer ?
#
loop_
_entity_poly.entity_id
_entity_poly.type
_entity_poly.pdbx_seq_one_letter_code
_entity_poly.pdbx_strand_id
1 'polypeptide(L)'
;ANSLQVEFNYELIHNLNLRTAYKYYDIQTDYLRGTFQRPLQAKHRFLGNLEYETSLNDDRQWKFDYTFNWSGKQQLPYTASNPAADQFPDFSPSYAVMNMQVTRVFSSVFEVY
;
A
#
# COMPACT_ATOMS: atom_id res chain seq x y z
N ALA A 1 9.19 14.74 -14.12
CA ALA A 1 8.49 13.81 -13.22
C ALA A 1 8.94 14.12 -11.80
N ASN A 2 8.02 14.57 -10.95
CA ASN A 2 8.32 14.89 -9.56
C ASN A 2 7.70 13.83 -8.66
N SER A 3 8.38 13.48 -7.56
CA SER A 3 7.84 12.58 -6.56
C SER A 3 8.29 12.97 -5.17
N LEU A 4 7.41 12.77 -4.20
CA LEU A 4 7.69 12.93 -2.79
C LEU A 4 7.37 11.62 -2.08
N GLN A 5 8.25 11.20 -1.18
CA GLN A 5 8.02 10.06 -0.31
C GLN A 5 8.38 10.46 1.11
N VAL A 6 7.46 10.20 2.03
CA VAL A 6 7.63 10.44 3.46
C VAL A 6 7.43 9.12 4.16
N GLU A 7 8.37 8.76 5.02
CA GLU A 7 8.32 7.54 5.82
C GLU A 7 8.46 7.89 7.30
N PHE A 8 7.72 7.17 8.12
CA PHE A 8 7.76 7.29 9.57
C PHE A 8 7.73 5.91 10.19
N ASN A 9 8.76 5.63 10.99
CA ASN A 9 8.94 4.36 11.69
C ASN A 9 9.12 4.68 13.18
N TYR A 10 8.32 4.07 14.04
CA TYR A 10 8.34 4.35 15.47
C TYR A 10 7.89 3.13 16.27
N GLU A 11 8.57 2.87 17.37
CA GLU A 11 8.14 1.88 18.37
C GLU A 11 7.18 2.56 19.35
N LEU A 12 5.88 2.31 19.20
CA LEU A 12 4.82 2.98 19.98
C LEU A 12 4.91 2.66 21.47
N ILE A 13 5.09 1.38 21.75
CA ILE A 13 5.37 0.78 23.06
C ILE A 13 6.33 -0.39 22.81
N HIS A 14 6.93 -0.94 23.87
CA HIS A 14 7.87 -2.05 23.73
C HIS A 14 7.29 -3.19 22.87
N ASN A 15 8.01 -3.55 21.82
CA ASN A 15 7.67 -4.56 20.81
C ASN A 15 6.43 -4.26 19.94
N LEU A 16 5.86 -3.05 19.99
CA LEU A 16 4.83 -2.58 19.05
C LEU A 16 5.44 -1.56 18.09
N ASN A 17 5.73 -2.00 16.87
CA ASN A 17 6.30 -1.19 15.81
C ASN A 17 5.20 -0.66 14.89
N LEU A 18 5.22 0.66 14.66
CA LEU A 18 4.43 1.33 13.64
C LEU A 18 5.33 1.77 12.51
N ARG A 19 4.96 1.41 11.28
CA ARG A 19 5.58 1.91 10.06
C ARG A 19 4.53 2.51 9.16
N THR A 20 4.77 3.71 8.67
CA THR A 20 3.89 4.38 7.73
C THR A 20 4.70 5.00 6.61
N ALA A 21 4.14 4.98 5.41
CA ALA A 21 4.74 5.61 4.25
C ALA A 21 3.65 6.28 3.41
N TYR A 22 3.94 7.49 2.94
CA TYR A 22 3.13 8.20 1.98
C TYR A 22 3.95 8.51 0.74
N LYS A 23 3.41 8.18 -0.43
CA LYS A 23 4.03 8.48 -1.73
C LYS A 23 3.10 9.37 -2.55
N TYR A 24 3.67 10.44 -3.08
CA TYR A 24 3.06 11.34 -4.04
C TYR A 24 3.82 11.30 -5.37
N TYR A 25 3.11 11.07 -6.47
CA TYR A 25 3.62 11.10 -7.83
C TYR A 25 2.96 12.20 -8.64
N ASP A 26 3.76 13.15 -9.11
CA ASP A 26 3.40 14.07 -10.19
C ASP A 26 4.19 13.68 -11.44
N ILE A 27 3.74 12.58 -12.05
CA ILE A 27 4.30 12.02 -13.28
C ILE A 27 3.27 12.22 -14.37
N GLN A 28 3.68 12.97 -15.38
CA GLN A 28 2.89 13.28 -16.55
C GLN A 28 3.58 12.72 -17.79
N THR A 29 2.77 12.31 -18.76
CA THR A 29 3.19 11.80 -20.06
C THR A 29 2.62 12.73 -21.11
N ASP A 30 3.48 13.19 -22.02
CA ASP A 30 3.05 14.00 -23.16
C ASP A 30 2.53 13.11 -24.28
N TYR A 31 1.34 13.44 -24.77
CA TYR A 31 0.72 12.82 -25.93
C TYR A 31 0.49 13.89 -26.99
N LEU A 32 0.25 13.47 -28.24
CA LEU A 32 -0.12 14.37 -29.35
C LEU A 32 -1.35 15.27 -29.05
N ARG A 33 -2.16 14.89 -28.06
CA ARG A 33 -3.39 15.58 -27.64
C ARG A 33 -3.25 16.37 -26.33
N GLY A 34 -2.06 16.41 -25.74
CA GLY A 34 -1.78 17.09 -24.48
C GLY A 34 -1.07 16.22 -23.45
N THR A 35 -0.86 16.79 -22.27
CA THR A 35 -0.11 16.18 -21.17
C THR A 35 -1.07 15.56 -20.16
N PHE A 36 -0.93 14.27 -19.89
CA PHE A 36 -1.84 13.50 -19.03
C PHE A 36 -1.08 12.80 -17.91
N GLN A 37 -1.75 12.45 -16.80
CA GLN A 37 -1.13 11.63 -15.77
C GLN A 37 -0.82 10.24 -16.34
N ARG A 38 0.31 9.66 -15.91
CA ARG A 38 0.67 8.31 -16.32
C ARG A 38 -0.44 7.30 -15.95
N PRO A 39 -0.98 6.54 -16.92
CA PRO A 39 -2.09 5.64 -16.65
C PRO A 39 -1.70 4.51 -15.69
N LEU A 40 -2.68 3.99 -14.95
CA LEU A 40 -2.55 2.90 -13.97
C LEU A 40 -1.58 3.19 -12.80
N GLN A 41 -1.20 4.45 -12.61
CA GLN A 41 -0.38 4.89 -11.49
C GLN A 41 -1.16 5.88 -10.63
N ALA A 42 -1.43 5.52 -9.38
CA ALA A 42 -2.10 6.42 -8.43
C ALA A 42 -1.16 7.58 -8.06
N LYS A 43 -1.67 8.82 -8.06
CA LYS A 43 -0.90 9.98 -7.57
C LYS A 43 -0.59 9.88 -6.09
N HIS A 44 -1.51 9.35 -5.30
CA HIS A 44 -1.39 9.25 -3.85
C HIS A 44 -1.45 7.78 -3.44
N ARG A 45 -0.48 7.36 -2.64
CA ARG A 45 -0.43 6.02 -2.05
C ARG A 45 -0.05 6.15 -0.58
N PHE A 46 -0.70 5.36 0.25
CA PHE A 46 -0.43 5.29 1.67
C PHE A 46 -0.25 3.83 2.08
N LEU A 47 0.75 3.58 2.92
CA LEU A 47 0.99 2.31 3.56
C LEU A 47 1.07 2.56 5.07
N GLY A 48 0.37 1.73 5.83
CA GLY A 48 0.51 1.62 7.27
C GLY A 48 0.74 0.16 7.63
N ASN A 49 1.68 -0.10 8.51
CA ASN A 49 2.00 -1.42 9.03
C ASN A 49 2.16 -1.32 10.55
N LEU A 50 1.54 -2.26 11.24
CA LEU A 50 1.59 -2.42 12.68
C LEU A 50 2.07 -3.83 12.95
N GLU A 51 3.18 -3.92 13.67
CA GLU A 51 3.78 -5.18 14.07
C GLU A 51 3.89 -5.23 15.58
N TYR A 52 3.33 -6.26 16.18
CA TYR A 52 3.41 -6.48 17.62
C TYR A 52 3.99 -7.85 17.92
N GLU A 53 4.96 -7.91 18.81
CA GLU A 53 5.47 -9.15 19.34
C GLU A 53 5.33 -9.21 20.87
N THR A 54 4.85 -10.32 21.40
CA THR A 54 4.88 -10.53 22.85
C THR A 54 6.31 -10.77 23.32
N SER A 55 6.59 -10.58 24.62
CA SER A 55 7.86 -10.99 25.20
C SER A 55 8.12 -12.48 24.97
N LEU A 56 9.39 -12.82 24.78
CA LEU A 56 9.84 -14.19 24.58
C LEU A 56 9.79 -14.96 25.91
N ASN A 57 9.06 -16.07 25.94
CA ASN A 57 8.97 -16.96 27.10
C ASN A 57 9.32 -18.39 26.68
N ASP A 58 10.49 -18.89 27.08
CA ASP A 58 10.98 -20.24 26.70
C ASP A 58 10.88 -20.52 25.19
N ASP A 59 11.45 -19.64 24.38
CA ASP A 59 11.39 -19.66 22.90
C ASP A 59 9.98 -19.59 22.29
N ARG A 60 8.95 -19.27 23.10
CA ARG A 60 7.57 -19.10 22.64
C ARG A 60 7.23 -17.63 22.55
N GLN A 61 6.57 -17.26 21.46
CA GLN A 61 6.20 -15.89 21.18
C GLN A 61 4.91 -15.85 20.37
N TRP A 62 4.15 -14.76 20.50
CA TRP A 62 3.12 -14.40 19.53
C TRP A 62 3.60 -13.20 18.75
N LYS A 63 3.36 -13.22 17.43
CA LYS A 63 3.61 -12.10 16.54
C LYS A 63 2.33 -11.78 15.78
N PHE A 64 2.06 -10.50 15.64
CA PHE A 64 0.89 -9.98 14.94
C PHE A 64 1.39 -8.97 13.93
N ASP A 65 1.06 -9.16 12.65
CA ASP A 65 1.29 -8.19 11.59
C ASP A 65 -0.05 -7.73 11.04
N TYR A 66 -0.23 -6.43 10.93
CA TYR A 66 -1.35 -5.84 10.22
C TYR A 66 -0.84 -4.79 9.23
N THR A 67 -1.22 -4.94 7.98
CA THR A 67 -0.78 -4.07 6.89
C THR A 67 -1.97 -3.49 6.13
N PHE A 68 -2.05 -2.17 6.08
CA PHE A 68 -3.02 -1.38 5.33
C PHE A 68 -2.34 -0.70 4.13
N ASN A 69 -2.83 -1.00 2.92
CA ASN A 69 -2.40 -0.35 1.68
C ASN A 69 -3.57 0.42 1.08
N TRP A 70 -3.43 1.72 0.91
CA TRP A 70 -4.40 2.55 0.19
C TRP A 70 -3.81 3.12 -1.09
N SER A 71 -4.60 3.03 -2.16
CA SER A 71 -4.27 3.59 -3.47
C SER A 71 -5.38 4.54 -3.91
N GLY A 72 -5.01 5.79 -4.17
CA GLY A 72 -5.92 6.78 -4.74
C GLY A 72 -6.35 6.43 -6.17
N LYS A 73 -7.24 7.25 -6.72
CA LYS A 73 -7.70 7.13 -8.11
C LYS A 73 -6.52 7.07 -9.09
N GLN A 74 -6.67 6.25 -10.12
CA GLN A 74 -5.68 6.08 -11.18
C GLN A 74 -6.29 6.52 -12.50
N GLN A 75 -5.52 7.21 -13.34
CA GLN A 75 -5.99 7.51 -14.69
C GLN A 75 -6.11 6.19 -15.47
N LEU A 76 -7.27 5.93 -16.06
CA LEU A 76 -7.50 4.80 -16.93
C LEU A 76 -7.05 5.12 -18.37
N PRO A 77 -6.75 4.10 -19.19
CA PRO A 77 -6.46 4.32 -20.60
C PRO A 77 -7.58 5.07 -21.31
N TYR A 78 -7.22 5.94 -22.24
CA TYR A 78 -8.19 6.64 -23.08
C TYR A 78 -8.98 5.63 -23.91
N THR A 79 -10.30 5.59 -23.73
CA THR A 79 -11.21 4.68 -24.44
C THR A 79 -12.37 5.40 -25.13
N ALA A 80 -12.40 6.73 -25.15
CA ALA A 80 -13.51 7.47 -25.77
C ALA A 80 -13.59 7.33 -27.32
N SER A 81 -12.59 6.71 -27.96
CA SER A 81 -12.67 6.27 -29.37
C SER A 81 -13.37 4.92 -29.57
N ASN A 82 -13.69 4.20 -28.50
CA ASN A 82 -14.34 2.89 -28.55
C ASN A 82 -15.88 3.05 -28.67
N PRO A 83 -16.60 1.99 -29.11
CA PRO A 83 -18.06 1.93 -29.00
C PRO A 83 -18.52 2.21 -27.57
N ALA A 84 -19.69 2.82 -27.38
CA ALA A 84 -20.17 3.28 -26.07
C ALA A 84 -20.18 2.19 -24.98
N ALA A 85 -20.36 0.93 -25.35
CA ALA A 85 -20.33 -0.21 -24.42
C ALA A 85 -18.93 -0.54 -23.88
N ASP A 86 -17.87 -0.12 -24.57
CA ASP A 86 -16.47 -0.43 -24.26
C ASP A 86 -15.69 0.82 -23.79
N GLN A 87 -16.42 1.87 -23.39
CA GLN A 87 -15.85 3.09 -22.83
C GLN A 87 -15.71 2.96 -21.31
N PHE A 88 -14.51 3.23 -20.82
CA PHE A 88 -14.24 3.35 -19.38
C PHE A 88 -14.31 4.82 -18.94
N PRO A 89 -14.59 5.07 -17.65
CA PRO A 89 -14.35 6.38 -17.06
C PRO A 89 -12.88 6.80 -17.18
N ASP A 90 -12.59 8.10 -17.10
CA ASP A 90 -11.20 8.60 -17.15
C ASP A 90 -10.34 8.14 -15.95
N PHE A 91 -10.98 7.80 -14.83
CA PHE A 91 -10.31 7.38 -13.60
C PHE A 91 -10.95 6.14 -12.97
N SER A 92 -10.12 5.29 -12.36
CA SER A 92 -10.57 4.23 -11.47
C SER A 92 -10.96 4.79 -10.09
N PRO A 93 -11.88 4.13 -9.36
CA PRO A 93 -12.11 4.45 -7.96
C PRO A 93 -10.86 4.15 -7.12
N SER A 94 -10.66 4.90 -6.04
CA SER A 94 -9.65 4.56 -5.03
C SER A 94 -10.04 3.28 -4.31
N TYR A 95 -9.04 2.52 -3.86
CA TYR A 95 -9.26 1.28 -3.12
C TYR A 95 -8.24 1.11 -2.00
N ALA A 96 -8.57 0.24 -1.05
CA ALA A 96 -7.68 -0.18 0.02
C ALA A 96 -7.61 -1.71 0.08
N VAL A 97 -6.44 -2.23 0.48
CA VAL A 97 -6.20 -3.63 0.75
C VAL A 97 -5.66 -3.75 2.18
N MET A 98 -6.26 -4.66 2.95
CA MET A 98 -5.88 -4.94 4.32
C MET A 98 -5.40 -6.38 4.40
N ASN A 99 -4.24 -6.59 5.02
CA ASN A 99 -3.70 -7.91 5.30
C ASN A 99 -3.43 -8.03 6.80
N MET A 100 -3.63 -9.23 7.34
CA MET A 100 -3.36 -9.54 8.72
C MET A 100 -2.73 -10.93 8.80
N GLN A 101 -1.70 -11.07 9.62
CA GLN A 101 -1.04 -12.34 9.90
C GLN A 101 -0.87 -12.51 11.40
N VAL A 102 -1.11 -13.73 11.88
CA VAL A 102 -0.92 -14.09 13.29
C VAL A 102 0.00 -15.29 13.34
N THR A 103 1.18 -15.09 13.90
CA THR A 103 2.19 -16.14 14.01
C THR A 103 2.32 -16.59 15.46
N ARG A 104 2.28 -17.91 15.67
CA ARG A 104 2.63 -18.54 16.94
C ARG A 104 3.98 -19.25 16.80
N VAL A 105 4.96 -18.76 17.54
CA VAL A 105 6.28 -19.41 17.69
C VAL A 105 6.19 -20.38 18.88
N PHE A 106 6.52 -21.65 18.64
CA PHE A 106 6.51 -22.69 19.67
C PHE A 106 7.90 -23.01 20.21
N SER A 107 8.92 -22.87 19.36
CA SER A 107 10.33 -23.04 19.69
C SER A 107 11.20 -22.33 18.64
N SER A 108 12.52 -22.32 18.86
CA SER A 108 13.51 -21.83 17.89
C SER A 108 13.53 -22.55 16.55
N VAL A 109 12.85 -23.70 16.42
CA VAL A 109 12.82 -24.53 15.21
C VAL A 109 11.41 -24.73 14.64
N PHE A 110 10.36 -24.22 15.30
CA PHE A 110 8.98 -24.45 14.86
C PHE A 110 8.06 -23.24 15.13
N GLU A 111 7.43 -22.75 14.07
CA GLU A 111 6.41 -21.69 14.09
C GLU A 111 5.29 -21.97 13.09
N VAL A 112 4.11 -21.42 13.35
CA VAL A 112 2.91 -21.50 12.50
C VAL A 112 2.36 -20.11 12.28
N TYR A 113 1.94 -19.79 11.06
CA TYR A 113 1.40 -18.50 10.64
C TYR A 113 0.17 -18.63 9.74
#